data_AF-A0A392UUP3-F1
#
_entry.id   AF-A0A392UUP3-F1
#
_cell.length_a   1.000
_cell.length_b   1.000
_cell.length_c   1.000
_cell.angle_alpha   90.00
_cell.angle_beta   90.00
_cell.angle_gamma   90.00
#
_symmetry.space_group_name_H-M   'P 1'
#
loop_
_entity.id
_entity.type
_entity.pdbx_description
1 polymer ?
#
loop_
_entity_poly.entity_id
_entity_poly.type
_entity_poly.pdbx_seq_one_letter_code
_entity_poly.pdbx_strand_id
1 'polypeptide(L)' 'MFEEDLIGFERLRAYVQSFKPTRYVTKAGGPALDSRGRPRVE' A
#
# COMPACT_ATOMS: atom_id res chain seq x y z
N MET A 1 16.45 -14.81 -20.20
CA MET A 1 15.89 -14.40 -18.89
C MET A 1 15.91 -15.65 -18.04
N PHE A 2 16.57 -15.63 -16.89
CA PHE A 2 16.70 -16.81 -16.05
C PHE A 2 15.38 -17.10 -15.34
N GLU A 3 15.08 -18.36 -15.01
CA GLU A 3 13.81 -18.72 -14.36
C GLU A 3 13.67 -18.05 -13.00
N GLU A 4 14.78 -17.82 -12.29
CA GLU A 4 14.79 -17.09 -11.02
C GLU A 4 14.34 -15.63 -11.17
N ASP A 5 14.65 -14.99 -12.29
CA ASP A 5 14.24 -13.60 -12.57
C ASP A 5 12.72 -13.51 -12.72
N LEU A 6 12.10 -14.49 -13.37
CA LEU A 6 10.65 -14.56 -13.56
C LEU A 6 9.92 -14.81 -12.23
N ILE A 7 10.46 -15.71 -11.40
CA ILE A 7 9.91 -16.00 -10.06
C ILE A 7 10.03 -14.77 -9.16
N GLY A 8 11.16 -14.05 -9.21
CA GLY A 8 11.36 -12.80 -8.49
C GLY A 8 10.37 -11.73 -8.92
N PHE A 9 10.15 -11.58 -10.23
CA PHE A 9 9.19 -10.63 -10.79
C PHE A 9 7.75 -10.93 -10.36
N GLU A 10 7.29 -12.18 -10.46
CA GLU A 10 5.92 -12.54 -10.07
C GLU A 10 5.68 -12.34 -8.57
N ARG A 11 6.68 -12.60 -7.71
CA ARG A 11 6.60 -12.29 -6.28
C ARG A 11 6.45 -10.80 -6.02
N LEU A 12 7.25 -9.97 -6.69
CA LEU A 12 7.18 -8.51 -6.55
C LEU A 12 5.82 -7.98 -7.04
N ARG A 13 5.35 -8.51 -8.17
CA ARG A 13 4.03 -8.19 -8.73
C ARG A 13 2.90 -8.52 -7.76
N ALA A 14 2.92 -9.71 -7.16
CA ALA A 14 1.93 -10.11 -6.17
C ALA A 14 1.98 -9.24 -4.89
N TYR A 15 3.18 -8.85 -4.45
CA TYR A 15 3.35 -7.93 -3.32
C TYR A 15 2.73 -6.56 -3.61
N VAL A 16 3.02 -5.97 -4.77
CA VAL A 16 2.47 -4.67 -5.18
C VAL A 16 0.95 -4.73 -5.33
N GLN A 17 0.41 -5.81 -5.91
CA GLN A 17 -1.05 -5.98 -6.06
C GLN A 17 -1.79 -6.14 -4.74
N SER A 18 -1.15 -6.74 -3.73
CA SER A 18 -1.73 -6.95 -2.39
C SER A 18 -1.43 -5.82 -1.41
N PHE A 19 -0.58 -4.86 -1.80
CA PHE A 19 -0.21 -3.74 -0.95
C PHE A 19 -1.44 -2.87 -0.66
N LYS A 20 -1.81 -2.80 0.62
CA LYS A 20 -2.83 -1.89 1.11
C LYS A 20 -2.11 -0.70 1.73
N PRO A 21 -2.24 0.50 1.14
CA PRO A 21 -1.60 1.66 1.71
C PRO A 21 -2.10 1.92 3.13
N THR A 22 -1.19 2.33 4.01
CA THR A 22 -1.51 2.52 5.41
C THR A 22 -2.36 3.77 5.56
N ARG A 23 -3.54 3.61 6.16
CA ARG A 23 -4.40 4.76 6.50
C ARG A 23 -3.82 5.45 7.71
N TYR A 24 -3.57 6.75 7.60
CA TYR A 24 -3.25 7.54 8.76
C TYR A 24 -4.45 7.57 9.69
N VAL A 25 -4.21 7.25 10.96
CA VAL A 25 -5.22 7.31 12.01
C VAL A 25 -4.88 8.44 12.98
N THR A 26 -5.90 9.14 13.43
CA THR A 26 -5.81 10.12 14.51
C THR A 26 -5.57 9.40 15.84
N LYS A 27 -5.19 10.15 16.89
CA LYS A 27 -5.06 9.59 18.25
C LYS A 27 -6.36 8.97 18.78
N ALA A 28 -7.51 9.38 18.25
CA ALA A 28 -8.83 8.82 18.57
C ALA A 28 -9.18 7.56 17.74
N GLY A 29 -8.26 7.05 16.91
CA GLY A 29 -8.46 5.85 16.10
C GLY A 29 -9.27 6.05 14.80
N GLY A 30 -9.81 7.25 14.56
CA GLY A 30 -10.49 7.60 13.31
C GLY A 30 -9.52 7.95 12.17
N PRO A 31 -9.93 7.86 10.89
CA PRO A 31 -9.10 8.26 9.75
C PRO A 31 -8.66 9.72 9.84
N ALA A 32 -7.37 9.99 9.67
CA ALA A 32 -6.86 11.35 9.53
C ALA A 32 -7.27 11.89 8.15
N LEU A 33 -7.82 13.10 8.10
CA LEU A 33 -8.32 13.70 6.87
C LEU A 33 -7.33 14.74 6.32
N ASP A 34 -7.32 14.91 5.00
CA ASP A 34 -6.61 15.99 4.32
C ASP A 34 -7.40 17.32 4.40
N SER A 35 -6.84 18.39 3.84
CA SER A 35 -7.49 19.72 3.81
C SER A 35 -8.81 19.75 3.02
N ARG A 36 -9.12 18.69 2.26
CA ARG A 36 -10.36 18.51 1.51
C ARG A 36 -11.32 17.53 2.20
N GLY A 37 -11.01 17.09 3.42
CA GLY A 37 -11.84 16.16 4.19
C GLY A 37 -11.73 14.70 3.75
N ARG A 38 -10.74 14.32 2.94
CA ARG A 38 -10.58 12.95 2.44
C ARG A 38 -9.55 12.20 3.28
N PRO A 39 -9.69 10.87 3.49
CA PRO A 39 -8.71 10.11 4.25
C PRO A 39 -7.30 10.25 3.67
N ARG A 40 -6.32 10.53 4.54
CA ARG A 40 -4.91 10.51 4.18
C ARG A 40 -4.46 9.06 4.04
N VAL A 41 -3.78 8.78 2.95
CA VAL A 41 -3.28 7.46 2.53
C VAL A 41 -1.87 7.71 2.01
N GLU A 42 -0.86 6.96 2.47
CA GLU A 42 0.49 6.94 1.87
C GLU A 42 0.55 6.02 0.66
#